data_AF-A0A944C4G5-F1
#
_entry.id   AF-A0A944C4G5-F1
#
_cell.length_a   1.000
_cell.length_b   1.000
_cell.length_c   1.000
_cell.angle_alpha   90.00
_cell.angle_beta   90.00
_cell.angle_gamma   90.00
#
_symmetry.space_group_name_H-M   'P 1'
#
loop_
_entity.id
_entity.type
_entity.pdbx_description
1 polymer ?
#
loop_
_entity_poly.entity_id
_entity_poly.type
_entity_poly.pdbx_seq_one_letter_code
_entity_poly.pdbx_strand_id
1 'polypeptide(L)'
;LLQFRNTILSAGNEVSNALTAYQTAILRQEATQRQVDELKKTLENTQMLFKHTNSTSYLETLTAQQSLIQAQLSLISDKFDKVQAVINLYQALGGGRES
;
A
#
# COMPACT_ATOMS: atom_id res chain seq x y z
N LEU A 1 4.34 19.24 -37.49
CA LEU A 1 4.65 17.79 -37.47
C LEU A 1 5.57 17.39 -36.32
N LEU A 2 6.73 18.05 -36.11
CA LEU A 2 7.63 17.77 -34.98
C LEU A 2 6.96 17.97 -33.60
N GLN A 3 6.22 19.06 -33.41
CA GLN A 3 5.47 19.32 -32.17
C GLN A 3 4.44 18.23 -31.88
N PHE A 4 3.65 17.83 -32.89
CA PHE A 4 2.66 16.75 -32.74
C PHE A 4 3.30 15.41 -32.33
N ARG A 5 4.43 15.04 -32.95
CA ARG A 5 5.18 13.82 -32.60
C ARG A 5 5.70 13.87 -31.17
N ASN A 6 6.22 15.02 -30.72
CA ASN A 6 6.69 15.19 -29.35
C ASN A 6 5.55 15.10 -28.33
N THR A 7 4.38 15.67 -28.64
CA THR A 7 3.19 15.59 -27.76
C THR A 7 2.71 14.15 -27.59
N ILE A 8 2.63 13.37 -28.67
CA ILE A 8 2.20 11.96 -28.60
C ILE A 8 3.20 11.11 -27.80
N LEU A 9 4.51 11.34 -27.98
CA LEU A 9 5.54 10.65 -27.21
C LEU A 9 5.49 11.02 -25.72
N SER A 10 5.27 12.29 -25.38
CA SER A 10 5.12 12.73 -23.98
C SER A 10 3.91 12.07 -23.32
N ALA A 11 2.75 12.12 -23.97
CA ALA A 11 1.53 11.50 -23.46
C ALA A 11 1.69 9.98 -23.25
N GLY A 12 2.36 9.28 -24.18
CA GLY A 12 2.65 7.85 -24.02
C GLY A 12 3.53 7.55 -22.82
N ASN A 13 4.55 8.37 -22.56
CA ASN A 13 5.41 8.23 -21.39
C ASN A 13 4.66 8.53 -20.09
N GLU A 14 3.80 9.56 -20.06
CA GLU A 14 2.99 9.92 -18.89
C GLU A 14 2.03 8.79 -18.49
N VAL A 15 1.33 8.20 -19.45
CA VAL A 15 0.45 7.04 -19.22
C VAL A 15 1.25 5.83 -18.73
N SER A 16 2.39 5.54 -19.36
CA SER A 16 3.26 4.42 -18.96
C SER A 16 3.76 4.56 -17.51
N ASN A 17 4.18 5.76 -17.13
CA ASN A 17 4.62 6.08 -15.78
C ASN A 17 3.47 5.94 -14.77
N ALA A 18 2.29 6.48 -15.08
CA ALA A 18 1.12 6.38 -14.21
C ALA A 18 0.66 4.93 -14.03
N LEU A 19 0.70 4.12 -15.10
CA LEU A 19 0.36 2.70 -15.04
C LEU A 19 1.36 1.92 -14.17
N THR A 20 2.65 2.21 -14.31
CA THR A 20 3.72 1.59 -13.50
C THR A 20 3.56 1.96 -12.03
N ALA A 21 3.24 3.22 -11.72
CA ALA A 21 2.97 3.68 -10.36
C ALA A 21 1.76 2.96 -9.74
N TYR A 22 0.67 2.82 -10.50
CA TYR A 22 -0.52 2.09 -10.05
C TYR A 22 -0.23 0.61 -9.77
N GLN A 23 0.48 -0.07 -10.67
CA GLN A 23 0.86 -1.47 -10.47
C GLN A 23 1.74 -1.64 -9.22
N THR A 24 2.69 -0.73 -9.02
CA THR A 24 3.56 -0.72 -7.83
C THR A 24 2.75 -0.51 -6.55
N ALA A 25 1.76 0.39 -6.56
CA ALA A 25 0.89 0.64 -5.42
C ALA A 25 0.04 -0.59 -5.06
N ILE A 26 -0.46 -1.34 -6.06
CA ILE A 26 -1.14 -2.62 -5.82
C ILE A 26 -0.22 -3.61 -5.11
N LEU A 27 0.98 -3.84 -5.65
CA LEU A 27 1.93 -4.80 -5.10
C LEU A 27 2.33 -4.45 -3.65
N ARG A 28 2.51 -3.15 -3.37
CA ARG A 28 2.80 -2.65 -2.02
C ARG A 28 1.63 -2.92 -1.07
N GLN A 29 0.40 -2.56 -1.47
CA GLN A 29 -0.80 -2.80 -0.68
C GLN A 29 -0.97 -4.28 -0.33
N GLU A 30 -0.71 -5.19 -1.28
CA GLU A 30 -0.79 -6.63 -1.07
C GLU A 30 0.30 -7.14 -0.10
N ALA A 31 1.53 -6.63 -0.22
CA ALA A 31 2.62 -6.99 0.68
C ALA A 31 2.31 -6.56 2.12
N THR A 32 1.85 -5.33 2.31
CA THR A 32 1.48 -4.81 3.64
C THR A 32 0.26 -5.53 4.21
N GLN A 33 -0.70 -5.93 3.37
CA GLN A 33 -1.82 -6.77 3.80
C GLN A 33 -1.33 -8.11 4.36
N ARG A 34 -0.40 -8.79 3.68
CA ARG A 34 0.21 -10.03 4.18
C ARG A 34 0.92 -9.80 5.51
N GLN A 35 1.65 -8.69 5.66
CA GLN A 35 2.31 -8.33 6.91
C GLN A 35 1.31 -8.15 8.07
N VAL A 36 0.19 -7.46 7.83
CA VAL A 36 -0.89 -7.31 8.82
C VAL A 36 -1.43 -8.67 9.25
N ASP A 37 -1.63 -9.58 8.30
CA ASP A 37 -2.20 -10.90 8.60
C ASP A 37 -1.24 -11.79 9.41
N GLU A 38 0.07 -11.73 9.14
CA GLU A 38 1.08 -12.42 9.97
C GLU A 38 1.20 -11.81 11.38
N LEU A 39 1.09 -10.48 11.50
CA LEU A 39 1.12 -9.80 12.80
C LEU A 39 -0.13 -10.09 13.65
N LYS A 40 -1.30 -10.29 13.02
CA LYS A 40 -2.49 -10.78 13.72
C LYS A 40 -2.26 -12.17 14.33
N LYS A 41 -1.74 -13.11 13.53
CA LYS A 41 -1.38 -14.46 14.03
C LYS A 41 -0.35 -14.38 15.16
N THR A 42 0.63 -13.51 15.03
CA THR A 42 1.63 -13.28 16.07
C THR A 42 0.98 -12.81 17.37
N LEU A 43 0.08 -11.81 17.30
CA LEU A 43 -0.65 -11.33 18.46
C LEU A 43 -1.52 -12.44 19.10
N GLU A 44 -2.23 -13.22 18.29
CA GLU A 44 -3.03 -14.36 18.77
C GLU A 44 -2.15 -15.39 19.51
N ASN A 45 -1.00 -15.73 18.94
CA ASN A 45 -0.03 -16.64 19.57
C ASN A 45 0.50 -16.08 20.89
N THR A 46 0.88 -14.80 20.94
CA THR A 46 1.36 -14.16 22.17
C THR A 46 0.28 -14.12 23.25
N GLN A 47 -0.98 -13.86 22.87
CA GLN A 47 -2.11 -13.91 23.80
C GLN A 47 -2.38 -15.33 24.32
N MET A 48 -2.24 -16.35 23.48
CA MET A 48 -2.36 -17.75 23.89
C MET A 48 -1.25 -18.12 24.88
N LEU A 49 0.01 -17.80 24.57
CA LEU A 49 1.14 -18.07 25.45
C LEU A 49 1.01 -17.34 26.79
N PHE A 50 0.57 -16.08 26.80
CA PHE A 50 0.30 -15.33 28.03
C PHE A 50 -0.77 -16.00 28.91
N LYS A 51 -1.81 -16.59 28.31
CA LYS A 51 -2.89 -17.26 29.05
C LYS A 51 -2.49 -18.64 29.59
N HIS A 52 -1.61 -19.35 28.90
CA HIS A 52 -1.33 -20.77 29.17
C HIS A 52 0.08 -21.04 29.70
N THR A 53 0.98 -20.05 29.69
CA THR A 53 2.36 -20.19 30.16
C THR A 53 2.76 -18.97 30.99
N ASN A 54 3.55 -19.18 32.05
CA ASN A 54 4.12 -18.08 32.85
C ASN A 54 5.31 -17.39 32.15
N SER A 55 5.54 -17.67 30.86
CA SER A 55 6.76 -17.32 30.13
C SER A 55 6.61 -16.06 29.29
N THR A 56 5.39 -15.68 28.90
CA THR A 56 5.14 -14.49 28.07
C THR A 56 4.77 -13.30 28.93
N SER A 57 5.43 -12.17 28.71
CA SER A 57 5.19 -10.95 29.48
C SER A 57 4.10 -10.08 28.87
N TYR A 58 3.43 -9.28 29.70
CA TYR A 58 2.49 -8.24 29.24
C TYR A 58 3.14 -7.29 28.20
N LEU A 59 4.46 -7.06 28.33
CA LEU A 59 5.24 -6.22 27.42
C LEU A 59 5.33 -6.81 26.01
N GLU A 60 5.47 -8.13 25.87
CA GLU A 60 5.50 -8.79 24.56
C GLU A 60 4.14 -8.69 23.87
N THR A 61 3.05 -8.87 24.61
CA THR A 61 1.68 -8.69 24.08
C THR A 61 1.48 -7.25 23.59
N LEU A 62 1.89 -6.27 24.39
CA LEU A 62 1.82 -4.85 24.02
C LEU A 62 2.67 -4.55 22.76
N THR A 63 3.87 -5.12 22.67
CA THR A 63 4.76 -4.95 21.52
C THR A 63 4.17 -5.56 20.24
N ALA A 64 3.54 -6.73 20.34
CA ALA A 64 2.83 -7.36 19.24
C ALA A 64 1.64 -6.51 18.77
N GLN A 65 0.86 -5.95 19.69
CA GLN A 65 -0.23 -5.02 19.37
C GLN A 65 0.28 -3.75 18.69
N GLN A 66 1.34 -3.13 19.21
CA GLN A 66 1.93 -1.93 18.62
C GLN A 66 2.39 -2.18 17.18
N SER A 67 3.07 -3.31 16.96
CA SER A 67 3.53 -3.71 15.63
C SER A 67 2.37 -3.92 14.66
N LEU A 68 1.29 -4.58 15.10
CA LEU A 68 0.07 -4.75 14.31
C LEU A 68 -0.57 -3.42 13.93
N ILE A 69 -0.71 -2.49 14.89
CA ILE A 69 -1.28 -1.16 14.64
C ILE A 69 -0.45 -0.40 13.61
N GLN A 70 0.88 -0.42 13.75
CA GLN A 70 1.76 0.27 12.79
C GLN A 70 1.62 -0.30 11.37
N ALA A 71 1.52 -1.62 11.23
CA ALA A 71 1.30 -2.26 9.94
C ALA A 71 -0.09 -1.92 9.36
N GLN A 72 -1.12 -1.83 10.20
CA GLN A 72 -2.46 -1.40 9.78
C GLN A 72 -2.48 0.06 9.29
N LEU A 73 -1.76 0.96 9.96
CA LEU A 73 -1.60 2.34 9.53
C LEU A 73 -0.87 2.41 8.17
N SER A 74 0.18 1.59 7.99
CA SER A 74 0.88 1.48 6.70
C SER A 74 -0.07 0.99 5.60
N LEU A 75 -0.91 -0.01 5.88
CA LEU A 75 -1.87 -0.53 4.92
C LEU A 75 -2.90 0.54 4.50
N ILE A 76 -3.32 1.40 5.43
CA ILE A 76 -4.21 2.53 5.12
C ILE A 76 -3.50 3.52 4.20
N SER A 77 -2.23 3.85 4.48
CA SER A 77 -1.41 4.70 3.61
C SER A 77 -1.26 4.10 2.21
N ASP A 78 -0.98 2.80 2.09
CA ASP A 78 -0.83 2.14 0.80
C ASP A 78 -2.13 2.11 -0.01
N LYS A 79 -3.27 1.95 0.67
CA LYS A 79 -4.59 2.07 0.04
C LYS A 79 -4.83 3.49 -0.48
N PHE A 80 -4.44 4.51 0.27
CA PHE A 80 -4.53 5.90 -0.15
C PHE A 80 -3.64 6.16 -1.38
N ASP A 81 -2.38 5.72 -1.36
CA ASP A 81 -1.44 5.85 -2.48
C ASP A 81 -1.98 5.16 -3.75
N LYS A 82 -2.60 3.99 -3.61
CA LYS A 82 -3.25 3.30 -4.72
C LYS A 82 -4.40 4.11 -5.30
N VAL A 83 -5.25 4.72 -4.47
CA VAL A 83 -6.35 5.58 -4.95
C VAL A 83 -5.79 6.79 -5.70
N GLN A 84 -4.75 7.44 -5.17
CA GLN A 84 -4.08 8.54 -5.87
C GLN A 84 -3.48 8.10 -7.21
N ALA A 85 -2.87 6.91 -7.26
CA ALA A 85 -2.34 6.37 -8.51
C ALA A 85 -3.44 6.08 -9.55
N VAL A 86 -4.63 5.64 -9.14
CA VAL A 86 -5.79 5.50 -10.04
C VAL A 86 -6.21 6.85 -10.60
N ILE A 87 -6.30 7.88 -9.75
CA ILE A 87 -6.67 9.24 -10.18
C ILE A 87 -5.66 9.77 -11.20
N ASN A 88 -4.36 9.61 -10.93
CA ASN A 88 -3.30 10.05 -11.83
C ASN A 88 -3.34 9.30 -13.18
N LEU A 89 -3.57 7.99 -13.15
CA LEU A 89 -3.73 7.19 -14.37
C LEU A 89 -4.95 7.65 -15.18
N TYR A 90 -6.08 7.93 -14.53
CA TYR A 90 -7.28 8.46 -15.19
C TYR A 90 -7.02 9.82 -15.86
N GLN A 91 -6.32 10.72 -15.17
CA GLN A 91 -5.94 12.02 -15.75
C GLN A 91 -5.00 11.85 -16.96
N ALA A 92 -3.97 11.00 -16.84
CA ALA A 92 -3.01 10.73 -17.91
C ALA A 92 -3.65 10.11 -19.17
N LEU A 93 -4.70 9.30 -19.00
CA LEU A 93 -5.46 8.70 -20.11
C LEU A 93 -6.38 9.69 -20.85
N GLY A 94 -6.41 10.96 -20.45
CA GLY A 94 -7.19 12.01 -21.12
C GLY A 94 -8.47 12.41 -20.38
N GLY A 95 -8.71 11.88 -19.18
CA GLY A 95 -9.76 12.35 -18.26
C GLY A 95 -9.51 13.72 -17.65
N GLY A 96 -8.40 14.40 -18.02
CA GLY A 96 -8.03 15.76 -17.64
C GLY A 96 -7.98 16.78 -18.78
N ARG A 97 -8.57 16.49 -19.97
CA ARG A 97 -8.65 17.45 -21.09
C ARG A 97 -9.73 18.52 -20.87
N GLU A 98 -9.73 19.18 -19.71
CA GLU A 98 -10.34 20.51 -19.52
C GLU A 98 -9.53 21.26 -18.46
N SER A 99 -8.54 22.04 -18.90
CA SER A 99 -8.05 23.29 -18.31
C SER A 99 -7.10 23.96 -19.30
#